data_AF-A0A2D6TPG4-F1
#
_entry.id   AF-A0A2D6TPG4-F1
#
_cell.length_a   1.000
_cell.length_b   1.000
_cell.length_c   1.000
_cell.angle_alpha   90.00
_cell.angle_beta   90.00
_cell.angle_gamma   90.00
#
_symmetry.space_group_name_H-M   'P 1'
#
loop_
_entity.id
_entity.type
_entity.pdbx_description
1 polymer ?
#
loop_
_entity_poly.entity_id
_entity_poly.type
_entity_poly.pdbx_seq_one_letter_code
_entity_poly.pdbx_strand_id
1 'polypeptide(L)'
;MVIKSQENSLSAWAFLIGVILAVIGGIITGSYTNPIILTVIIVLGLIVGYFVAEKDVQTFLFASVSSVIASFAGIQGLATNVALTGITVSGVELGKMIISILIALLFLFVPATIIVAIKTVFSIAKV
;
A
#
# COMPACT_ATOMS: atom_id res chain seq x y z
N MET A 1 25.60 15.06 7.33
CA MET A 1 25.85 13.61 7.26
C MET A 1 24.69 12.99 6.50
N VAL A 2 24.90 12.62 5.24
CA VAL A 2 23.84 12.04 4.39
C VAL A 2 23.76 10.57 4.77
N ILE A 3 22.69 10.16 5.47
CA ILE A 3 22.48 8.77 5.83
C ILE A 3 22.29 7.98 4.53
N LYS A 4 23.37 7.36 4.05
CA LYS A 4 23.34 6.46 2.91
C LYS A 4 23.23 5.04 3.47
N SER A 5 22.00 4.54 3.59
CA SER A 5 21.74 3.13 3.88
C SER A 5 22.06 2.32 2.61
N GLN A 6 23.25 1.71 2.59
CA GLN A 6 23.81 1.02 1.42
C GLN A 6 23.65 -0.51 1.45
N GLU A 7 22.87 -1.10 2.35
CA GLU A 7 22.88 -2.57 2.51
C GLU A 7 21.55 -3.28 2.23
N ASN A 8 20.53 -2.57 1.72
CA ASN A 8 19.25 -3.22 1.45
C ASN A 8 18.43 -2.65 0.29
N SER A 9 19.10 -2.28 -0.80
CA SER A 9 18.44 -1.65 -1.93
C SER A 9 17.39 -2.54 -2.61
N LEU A 10 17.53 -3.87 -2.62
CA LEU A 10 16.70 -4.71 -3.48
C LEU A 10 15.23 -4.83 -3.01
N SER A 11 14.99 -5.11 -1.73
CA SER A 11 13.62 -5.19 -1.17
C SER A 11 12.98 -3.82 -0.99
N ALA A 12 13.78 -2.81 -0.62
CA ALA A 12 13.33 -1.42 -0.57
C ALA A 12 12.92 -0.91 -1.96
N TRP A 13 13.67 -1.26 -3.02
CA TRP A 13 13.30 -0.94 -4.39
C TRP A 13 12.06 -1.70 -4.86
N ALA A 14 11.93 -2.99 -4.54
CA ALA A 14 10.72 -3.75 -4.86
C ALA A 14 9.46 -3.19 -4.16
N PHE A 15 9.60 -2.75 -2.92
CA PHE A 15 8.54 -2.05 -2.20
C PHE A 15 8.17 -0.73 -2.88
N LEU A 16 9.17 0.11 -3.17
CA LEU A 16 8.97 1.41 -3.80
C LEU A 16 8.34 1.28 -5.20
N ILE A 17 8.75 0.28 -6.00
CA ILE A 17 8.15 0.02 -7.30
C ILE A 17 6.68 -0.38 -7.17
N GLY A 18 6.34 -1.20 -6.18
CA GLY A 18 4.96 -1.60 -5.88
C GLY A 18 4.09 -0.40 -5.53
N VAL A 19 4.61 0.51 -4.68
CA VAL A 19 3.92 1.74 -4.31
C VAL A 19 3.68 2.64 -5.51
N ILE A 20 4.70 2.84 -6.34
CA ILE A 20 4.57 3.66 -7.56
C ILE A 20 3.51 3.05 -8.48
N LEU A 21 3.51 1.72 -8.68
CA LEU A 21 2.50 1.04 -9.49
C LEU A 21 1.10 1.14 -8.89
N ALA A 22 0.95 1.05 -7.57
CA ALA A 22 -0.35 1.23 -6.90
C ALA A 22 -0.86 2.67 -7.03
N VAL A 23 0.01 3.67 -6.93
CA VAL A 23 -0.35 5.08 -7.14
C VAL A 23 -0.77 5.31 -8.59
N ILE A 24 0.03 4.85 -9.57
CA ILE A 24 -0.30 4.96 -11.00
C ILE A 24 -1.61 4.23 -11.29
N GLY A 25 -1.78 3.02 -10.77
CA GLY A 25 -3.01 2.24 -10.90
C GLY A 25 -4.21 2.98 -10.32
N GLY A 26 -4.09 3.56 -9.13
CA GLY A 26 -5.13 4.37 -8.49
C GLY A 26 -5.53 5.60 -9.30
N ILE A 27 -4.55 6.29 -9.89
CA ILE A 27 -4.75 7.46 -10.76
C ILE A 27 -5.48 7.06 -12.04
N ILE A 28 -5.01 6.02 -12.74
CA ILE A 28 -5.61 5.55 -14.00
C ILE A 28 -7.03 5.01 -13.77
N THR A 29 -7.24 4.34 -12.63
CA THR A 29 -8.52 3.75 -12.27
C THR A 29 -9.55 4.82 -11.91
N GLY A 30 -9.14 5.92 -11.27
CA GLY A 30 -9.91 7.17 -11.08
C GLY A 30 -11.33 7.02 -10.52
N SER A 31 -12.28 6.62 -11.36
CA SER A 31 -13.70 6.37 -11.05
C SER A 31 -14.21 4.96 -11.42
N TYR A 32 -13.45 4.17 -12.20
CA TYR A 32 -13.83 2.82 -12.65
C TYR A 32 -12.84 1.81 -12.12
N THR A 33 -13.21 1.14 -11.03
CA THR A 33 -12.46 0.02 -10.46
C THR A 33 -12.37 -1.12 -11.47
N ASN A 34 -11.28 -1.18 -12.26
CA ASN A 34 -11.06 -2.29 -13.16
C ASN A 34 -10.58 -3.50 -12.34
N PRO A 35 -11.37 -4.60 -12.27
CA PRO A 35 -11.03 -5.76 -11.45
C PRO A 35 -9.67 -6.35 -11.84
N ILE A 36 -9.28 -6.27 -13.12
CA ILE A 36 -8.00 -6.78 -13.61
C ILE A 36 -6.83 -6.01 -12.98
N ILE A 37 -6.92 -4.69 -12.90
CA ILE A 37 -5.85 -3.84 -12.33
C ILE A 37 -5.71 -4.14 -10.83
N LEU A 38 -6.83 -4.27 -10.10
CA LEU A 38 -6.79 -4.65 -8.69
C LEU A 38 -6.18 -6.04 -8.49
N THR A 39 -6.55 -7.02 -9.31
CA THR A 39 -5.95 -8.36 -9.25
C THR A 39 -4.43 -8.31 -9.47
N VAL A 40 -3.95 -7.52 -10.44
CA VAL A 40 -2.52 -7.34 -10.67
C VAL A 40 -1.84 -6.70 -9.45
N ILE A 41 -2.44 -5.68 -8.85
CA ILE A 41 -1.90 -5.03 -7.63
C ILE A 41 -1.82 -6.01 -6.47
N ILE A 42 -2.86 -6.83 -6.26
CA ILE A 42 -2.87 -7.86 -5.21
C ILE A 42 -1.73 -8.87 -5.44
N VAL A 43 -1.59 -9.37 -6.67
CA VAL A 43 -0.54 -10.33 -7.03
C VAL A 43 0.84 -9.72 -6.83
N LEU A 44 1.04 -8.45 -7.22
CA LEU A 44 2.28 -7.72 -6.94
C LEU A 44 2.54 -7.61 -5.44
N GLY A 45 1.51 -7.33 -4.64
CA GLY A 45 1.62 -7.29 -3.17
C GLY A 45 2.11 -8.62 -2.60
N LEU A 46 1.55 -9.74 -3.06
CA LEU A 46 1.98 -11.08 -2.65
C LEU A 46 3.45 -11.36 -3.02
N ILE A 47 3.84 -11.03 -4.25
CA ILE A 47 5.22 -11.22 -4.73
C ILE A 47 6.20 -10.37 -3.89
N VAL A 48 5.88 -9.09 -3.67
CA VAL A 48 6.70 -8.18 -2.87
C VAL A 48 6.84 -8.71 -1.45
N GLY A 49 5.74 -9.13 -0.81
CA GLY A 49 5.76 -9.69 0.53
C GLY A 49 6.61 -10.96 0.65
N TYR A 50 6.56 -11.83 -0.36
CA TYR A 50 7.37 -13.06 -0.39
C TYR A 50 8.88 -12.75 -0.47
N PHE A 51 9.27 -11.79 -1.31
CA PHE A 51 10.66 -11.38 -1.56
C PHE A 51 11.31 -10.57 -0.43
N VAL A 52 10.57 -10.22 0.62
CA VAL A 52 11.14 -9.54 1.79
C VAL A 52 12.15 -10.45 2.49
N ALA A 53 13.38 -9.98 2.63
CA ALA A 53 14.45 -10.69 3.34
C ALA A 53 14.17 -10.73 4.86
N GLU A 54 14.51 -11.84 5.52
CA GLU A 54 14.24 -12.07 6.94
C GLU A 54 14.79 -10.98 7.85
N LYS A 55 15.99 -10.48 7.55
CA LYS A 55 16.64 -9.40 8.32
C LYS A 55 15.88 -8.07 8.32
N ASP A 56 14.96 -7.89 7.37
CA ASP A 56 14.25 -6.62 7.14
C ASP A 56 12.74 -6.73 7.40
N VAL A 57 12.28 -7.90 7.82
CA VAL A 57 10.87 -8.21 8.08
C VAL A 57 10.24 -7.23 9.06
N GLN A 58 10.92 -6.89 10.15
CA GLN A 58 10.40 -5.94 11.14
C GLN A 58 10.22 -4.54 10.55
N THR A 59 11.26 -4.00 9.90
CA THR A 59 11.21 -2.66 9.29
C THR A 59 10.14 -2.59 8.20
N PHE A 60 10.01 -3.64 7.38
CA PHE A 60 8.96 -3.75 6.38
C PHE A 60 7.57 -3.75 7.01
N LEU A 61 7.35 -4.57 8.05
CA LEU A 61 6.06 -4.64 8.74
C LEU A 61 5.69 -3.29 9.36
N PHE A 62 6.62 -2.57 9.99
CA PHE A 62 6.32 -1.24 10.53
C PHE A 62 5.93 -0.24 9.43
N ALA A 63 6.70 -0.17 8.34
CA ALA A 63 6.42 0.75 7.25
C ALA A 63 5.09 0.43 6.56
N SER A 64 4.84 -0.83 6.27
CA SER A 64 3.64 -1.29 5.58
C SER A 64 2.39 -1.18 6.45
N VAL A 65 2.44 -1.56 7.74
CA VAL A 65 1.32 -1.37 8.67
C VAL A 65 1.02 0.12 8.87
N SER A 66 2.04 0.96 9.03
CA SER A 66 1.86 2.42 9.11
C SER A 66 1.17 2.97 7.85
N SER A 67 1.57 2.52 6.66
CA SER A 67 0.94 2.92 5.41
C SER A 67 -0.51 2.43 5.27
N VAL A 68 -0.80 1.20 5.71
CA VAL A 68 -2.16 0.65 5.76
C VAL A 68 -3.05 1.48 6.68
N ILE A 69 -2.56 1.81 7.88
CA ILE A 69 -3.29 2.64 8.84
C ILE A 69 -3.52 4.04 8.29
N ALA A 70 -2.48 4.69 7.74
CA ALA A 70 -2.59 6.01 7.13
C ALA A 70 -3.59 6.02 5.97
N SER A 71 -3.58 4.97 5.14
CA SER A 71 -4.51 4.83 4.01
C SER A 71 -5.94 4.62 4.47
N PHE A 72 -6.15 3.74 5.45
CA PHE A 72 -7.48 3.48 6.00
C PHE A 72 -8.06 4.69 6.75
N ALA A 73 -7.24 5.36 7.58
CA ALA A 73 -7.63 6.59 8.25
C ALA A 73 -7.91 7.73 7.25
N GLY A 74 -7.09 7.86 6.21
CA GLY A 74 -7.28 8.82 5.13
C GLY A 74 -8.60 8.61 4.40
N ILE A 75 -8.94 7.36 4.05
CA ILE A 75 -10.23 7.03 3.42
C ILE A 75 -11.39 7.36 4.36
N GLN A 76 -11.33 6.98 5.63
CA GLN A 76 -12.41 7.28 6.58
C GLN A 76 -12.60 8.79 6.77
N GLY A 77 -11.51 9.55 6.88
CA GLY A 77 -11.54 11.01 6.96
C GLY A 77 -12.11 11.67 5.71
N LEU A 78 -11.77 11.17 4.51
CA LEU A 78 -12.31 11.71 3.26
C LEU A 78 -13.77 11.28 3.02
N ALA A 79 -14.12 10.04 3.34
CA ALA A 79 -15.46 9.48 3.16
C ALA A 79 -16.50 10.13 4.08
N THR A 80 -16.11 10.46 5.33
CA THR A 80 -17.00 11.13 6.29
C THR A 80 -17.21 12.62 5.96
N ASN A 81 -16.19 13.33 5.48
CA ASN A 81 -16.31 14.75 5.11
C ASN A 81 -17.09 14.98 3.80
N VAL A 82 -17.05 14.04 2.85
CA VAL A 82 -17.83 14.09 1.60
C VAL A 82 -19.33 13.83 1.85
N ALA A 83 -19.70 13.13 2.93
CA ALA A 83 -21.08 12.88 3.30
C ALA A 83 -21.73 14.00 4.14
N LEU A 84 -20.94 14.76 4.92
CA LEU A 84 -21.48 15.81 5.82
C LEU A 84 -21.43 17.23 5.27
N THR A 85 -20.64 17.50 4.22
CA THR A 85 -20.56 18.85 3.65
C THR A 85 -20.97 18.80 2.20
N GLY A 86 -22.21 19.22 1.93
CA GLY A 86 -22.69 19.59 0.60
C GLY A 86 -21.96 20.81 0.02
N ILE A 87 -20.63 20.82 0.09
CA ILE A 87 -19.82 21.72 -0.69
C ILE A 87 -19.61 21.03 -2.02
N THR A 88 -20.52 21.35 -2.93
CA THR A 88 -20.27 21.45 -4.37
C THR A 88 -19.06 22.37 -4.61
N VAL A 89 -17.85 21.96 -4.22
CA VAL A 89 -16.65 22.44 -4.88
C VAL A 89 -16.58 21.67 -6.18
N SER A 90 -16.40 22.41 -7.27
CA SER A 90 -16.32 21.96 -8.66
C SER A 90 -15.17 20.96 -8.96
N GLY A 91 -14.99 19.91 -8.14
CA GLY A 91 -13.77 19.08 -8.08
C GLY A 91 -13.97 17.68 -7.50
N VAL A 92 -15.16 17.09 -7.65
CA VAL A 92 -15.55 15.73 -7.21
C VAL A 92 -14.59 14.64 -7.70
N GLU A 93 -13.74 14.91 -8.69
CA GLU A 93 -12.73 13.98 -9.21
C GLU A 93 -11.50 13.82 -8.31
N LEU A 94 -11.01 14.88 -7.65
CA LEU A 94 -9.77 14.82 -6.85
C LEU A 94 -9.95 13.99 -5.58
N GLY A 95 -11.08 14.14 -4.89
CA GLY A 95 -11.39 13.32 -3.71
C GLY A 95 -11.54 11.84 -4.05
N LYS A 96 -12.25 11.53 -5.16
CA LYS A 96 -12.40 10.16 -5.67
C LYS A 96 -11.06 9.55 -6.10
N MET A 97 -10.21 10.34 -6.77
CA MET A 97 -8.88 9.93 -7.19
C MET A 97 -7.98 9.61 -5.99
N ILE A 98 -7.97 10.46 -4.95
CA ILE A 98 -7.22 10.19 -3.72
C ILE A 98 -7.74 8.92 -3.04
N ILE A 99 -9.05 8.76 -2.91
CA ILE A 99 -9.66 7.54 -2.34
C ILE A 99 -9.26 6.31 -3.16
N SER A 100 -9.28 6.38 -4.48
CA SER A 100 -8.85 5.31 -5.39
C SER A 100 -7.38 4.92 -5.17
N ILE A 101 -6.48 5.90 -5.00
CA ILE A 101 -5.07 5.65 -4.68
C ILE A 101 -4.92 4.97 -3.32
N LEU A 102 -5.58 5.46 -2.28
CA LEU A 102 -5.51 4.87 -0.93
C LEU A 102 -6.06 3.44 -0.91
N ILE A 103 -7.11 3.17 -1.70
CA ILE A 103 -7.65 1.82 -1.89
C ILE A 103 -6.63 0.93 -2.60
N ALA A 104 -6.03 1.39 -3.70
CA ALA A 104 -4.99 0.64 -4.41
C ALA A 104 -3.80 0.29 -3.50
N LEU A 105 -3.38 1.23 -2.64
CA LEU A 105 -2.34 0.98 -1.63
C LEU A 105 -2.76 -0.09 -0.62
N LEU A 106 -4.01 -0.08 -0.14
CA LEU A 106 -4.53 -1.14 0.73
C LEU A 106 -4.50 -2.50 0.03
N PHE A 107 -4.92 -2.58 -1.23
CA PHE A 107 -4.89 -3.83 -2.00
C PHE A 107 -3.48 -4.34 -2.27
N LEU A 108 -2.47 -3.47 -2.30
CA LEU A 108 -1.07 -3.86 -2.38
C LEU A 108 -0.54 -4.34 -1.02
N PHE A 109 -0.74 -3.54 0.03
CA PHE A 109 -0.05 -3.74 1.30
C PHE A 109 -0.68 -4.80 2.17
N VAL A 110 -2.00 -4.92 2.22
CA VAL A 110 -2.68 -5.91 3.07
C VAL A 110 -2.22 -7.35 2.75
N PRO A 111 -2.21 -7.83 1.50
CA PRO A 111 -1.70 -9.16 1.21
C PRO A 111 -0.18 -9.29 1.45
N ALA A 112 0.59 -8.23 1.15
CA ALA A 112 2.04 -8.23 1.37
C ALA A 112 2.39 -8.36 2.86
N THR A 113 1.70 -7.63 3.74
CA THR A 113 1.93 -7.67 5.19
C THR A 113 1.53 -8.99 5.79
N ILE A 114 0.45 -9.61 5.33
CA ILE A 114 0.03 -10.94 5.79
C ILE A 114 1.11 -11.98 5.49
N ILE A 115 1.63 -12.01 4.26
CA ILE A 115 2.72 -12.93 3.87
C ILE A 115 3.94 -12.75 4.78
N VAL A 116 4.37 -11.50 4.96
CA VAL A 116 5.55 -11.19 5.77
C VAL A 116 5.32 -11.52 7.25
N ALA A 117 4.14 -11.22 7.79
CA ALA A 117 3.79 -11.55 9.17
C ALA A 117 3.82 -13.06 9.41
N ILE A 118 3.30 -13.87 8.47
CA ILE A 118 3.37 -15.32 8.52
C ILE A 118 4.84 -15.79 8.52
N LYS A 119 5.70 -15.24 7.64
CA LYS A 119 7.15 -15.53 7.65
C LYS A 119 7.78 -15.22 9.01
N THR A 120 7.41 -14.11 9.64
CA THR A 120 7.88 -13.76 10.99
C THR A 120 7.49 -14.82 12.02
N VAL A 121 6.25 -15.31 11.98
CA VAL A 121 5.77 -16.34 12.91
C VAL A 121 6.56 -17.63 12.74
N PHE A 122 6.80 -18.09 11.51
CA PHE A 122 7.63 -19.27 11.25
C PHE A 122 9.08 -19.09 11.70
N SER A 123 9.67 -17.90 11.45
CA SER A 123 11.02 -17.58 11.91
C SER A 123 11.15 -17.61 13.44
N ILE A 124 10.18 -17.07 14.17
CA ILE A 124 10.13 -17.13 15.64
C ILE A 124 9.97 -18.58 16.12
N ALA A 125 9.14 -19.35 15.43
CA ALA A 125 8.90 -20.76 15.74
C ALA A 125 10.11 -21.67 15.43
N LYS A 126 11.17 -21.16 14.77
CA LYS A 126 12.35 -21.92 14.33
C LYS A 126 11.99 -23.16 13.50
N VAL A 127 10.96 -23.06 12.67
CA VAL A 127 10.54 -24.10 11.71
C VAL A 127 11.09 -23.78 10.34
#